data_AF-A0A1I7JRH4-F1
#
_entry.id   AF-A0A1I7JRH4-F1
#
_cell.length_a   1.000
_cell.length_b   1.000
_cell.length_c   1.000
_cell.angle_alpha   90.00
_cell.angle_beta   90.00
_cell.angle_gamma   90.00
#
_symmetry.space_group_name_H-M   'P 1'
#
loop_
_entity.id
_entity.type
_entity.pdbx_description
1 polymer ?
#
loop_
_entity_poly.entity_id
_entity_poly.type
_entity_poly.pdbx_seq_one_letter_code
_entity_poly.pdbx_strand_id
1 'polypeptide(L)' 'MLIVLLIISVLMLLFVPNLSKQKDVVREKGDAAVVKVVESQMDLYEVKTGDKPTVDDLVEVGYITSEQAKTYNEAKK' A
#
# COMPACT_ATOMS: atom_id res chain seq x y z
N MET A 1 3.23 19.60 -39.73
CA MET A 1 2.75 18.48 -38.88
C MET A 1 3.86 17.80 -38.07
N LEU A 2 5.06 17.56 -38.63
CA LEU A 2 6.17 16.90 -37.91
C LEU A 2 6.59 17.62 -36.62
N ILE A 3 6.69 18.95 -36.64
CA ILE A 3 7.06 19.75 -35.44
C ILE A 3 6.05 19.54 -34.29
N VAL A 4 4.77 19.39 -34.61
CA VAL A 4 3.72 19.17 -33.60
C VAL A 4 3.90 17.81 -32.92
N LEU A 5 4.20 16.76 -33.69
CA LEU A 5 4.48 15.43 -33.14
C LEU A 5 5.74 15.42 -32.27
N LEU A 6 6.77 16.17 -32.68
CA LEU A 6 7.99 16.33 -31.88
C LEU A 6 7.69 17.00 -30.54
N ILE A 7 6.89 18.07 -30.52
CA ILE A 7 6.50 18.76 -29.29
C ILE A 7 5.69 17.83 -28.36
N ILE A 8 4.70 17.10 -28.89
CA ILE A 8 3.90 16.16 -28.09
C ILE A 8 4.77 15.05 -27.50
N SER A 9 5.74 14.53 -28.25
CA SER A 9 6.68 13.51 -27.77
C SER A 9 7.53 14.01 -26.58
N VAL A 10 8.10 15.22 -26.69
CA VAL A 10 8.87 15.84 -25.60
C VAL A 10 7.99 16.08 -24.38
N LEU A 11 6.76 16.56 -24.54
CA LEU A 11 5.82 16.74 -23.44
C LEU A 11 5.50 15.40 -22.75
N MET A 12 5.18 14.35 -23.51
CA MET A 12 4.92 13.01 -22.98
C MET A 12 6.12 12.49 -22.17
N LEU A 13 7.35 12.66 -22.67
CA LEU A 13 8.57 12.28 -21.96
C LEU A 13 8.75 13.03 -20.64
N LEU A 14 8.26 14.26 -20.50
CA LEU A 14 8.30 15.01 -19.24
C LEU A 14 7.17 14.62 -18.28
N PHE A 15 5.97 14.31 -18.79
CA PHE A 15 4.81 13.97 -17.98
C PHE A 15 4.84 12.53 -17.43
N VAL A 16 5.25 11.55 -18.23
CA VAL A 16 5.32 10.14 -17.84
C VAL A 16 6.15 9.89 -16.56
N PRO A 17 7.39 10.40 -16.43
CA PRO A 17 8.17 10.19 -15.21
C PRO A 17 7.53 10.87 -13.99
N ASN A 18 6.86 12.00 -14.17
CA ASN A 18 6.15 12.69 -13.08
C ASN A 18 4.93 11.90 -12.59
N LEU A 19 4.20 11.25 -13.50
CA LEU A 19 3.08 10.36 -13.17
C LEU A 19 3.55 9.07 -12.49
N SER A 20 4.65 8.48 -12.95
CA SER A 20 5.20 7.27 -12.33
C SER A 20 5.58 7.52 -10.86
N LYS A 21 6.27 8.63 -10.58
CA LYS A 21 6.63 9.03 -9.20
C LYS A 21 5.41 9.23 -8.30
N GLN A 22 4.33 9.85 -8.82
CA GLN A 22 3.10 10.01 -8.04
C GLN A 22 2.43 8.68 -7.73
N LYS A 23 2.43 7.73 -8.68
CA LYS A 23 1.92 6.37 -8.45
C LYS A 23 2.70 5.66 -7.34
N ASP A 24 4.03 5.81 -7.31
CA ASP A 24 4.87 5.22 -6.27
C ASP A 24 4.58 5.81 -4.88
N VAL A 25 4.46 7.14 -4.77
CA VAL A 25 4.09 7.82 -3.51
C VAL A 25 2.69 7.42 -3.03
N VAL A 26 1.73 7.27 -3.95
CA VAL A 26 0.38 6.82 -3.61
C VAL A 26 0.41 5.38 -3.08
N ARG A 27 1.19 4.50 -3.71
CA ARG A 27 1.36 3.12 -3.26
C ARG A 27 1.96 3.07 -1.86
N GLU A 28 3.05 3.80 -1.62
CA GLU A 28 3.69 3.87 -0.29
C GLU A 28 2.73 4.36 0.80
N LYS A 29 1.94 5.40 0.51
CA LYS A 29 0.91 5.88 1.44
C LYS A 29 -0.21 4.87 1.66
N GLY A 30 -0.60 4.13 0.63
CA GLY A 30 -1.57 3.05 0.71
C GLY A 30 -1.06 1.91 1.60
N ASP A 31 0.17 1.48 1.39
CA ASP A 31 0.82 0.43 2.18
C ASP A 31 0.92 0.83 3.66
N ALA A 32 1.29 2.10 3.95
CA ALA A 32 1.29 2.63 5.31
C ALA A 32 -0.10 2.65 5.96
N ALA A 33 -1.15 2.94 5.19
CA ALA A 33 -2.53 2.88 5.69
C ALA A 33 -2.95 1.44 6.01
N VAL A 34 -2.56 0.46 5.17
CA VAL A 34 -2.78 -0.96 5.44
C VAL A 34 -2.09 -1.38 6.73
N VAL A 35 -0.86 -0.94 6.96
CA VAL A 35 -0.13 -1.23 8.21
C VAL A 35 -0.93 -0.76 9.43
N LYS A 36 -1.41 0.47 9.40
CA LYS A 36 -2.21 1.04 10.49
C LYS A 36 -3.52 0.29 10.73
N VAL A 37 -4.17 -0.19 9.66
CA VAL A 37 -5.39 -1.01 9.78
C VAL A 37 -5.08 -2.33 10.46
N VAL A 38 -4.02 -3.04 10.04
CA VAL A 38 -3.61 -4.30 10.66
C VAL A 38 -3.28 -4.11 12.13
N GLU A 39 -2.48 -3.10 12.49
CA GLU A 39 -2.18 -2.76 13.89
C GLU A 39 -3.45 -2.47 14.70
N SER A 40 -4.39 -1.70 14.14
CA SER A 40 -5.66 -1.43 14.79
C SER A 40 -6.48 -2.71 15.03
N GLN A 41 -6.43 -3.68 14.10
CA GLN A 41 -7.09 -4.97 14.30
C GLN A 41 -6.37 -5.82 15.36
N MET A 42 -5.04 -5.75 15.44
CA MET A 42 -4.27 -6.41 16.50
C MET A 42 -4.67 -5.86 17.87
N ASP A 43 -4.72 -4.54 18.01
CA ASP A 43 -5.12 -3.87 19.25
C ASP A 43 -6.56 -4.23 19.64
N LEU A 44 -7.49 -4.23 18.68
CA LEU A 44 -8.88 -4.62 18.92
C LEU A 44 -9.03 -6.08 19.36
N TYR A 45 -8.21 -6.97 18.81
CA TYR A 45 -8.18 -8.37 19.23
C TYR A 45 -7.62 -8.49 20.64
N GLU A 46 -6.48 -7.86 20.94
CA GLU A 46 -5.84 -7.87 22.26
C GLU A 46 -6.80 -7.35 23.36
N VAL A 47 -7.57 -6.29 23.06
CA VAL A 47 -8.59 -5.78 23.98
C VAL A 47 -9.72 -6.78 24.24
N LYS A 48 -10.07 -7.63 23.26
CA LYS A 48 -11.17 -8.59 23.38
C LYS A 48 -10.75 -9.91 24.04
N THR A 49 -9.56 -10.41 23.71
CA THR A 49 -9.11 -11.75 24.14
C THR A 49 -8.10 -11.67 25.29
N GLY A 50 -7.47 -10.53 25.50
CA GLY A 50 -6.36 -10.37 26.45
C GLY A 50 -5.02 -10.87 25.91
N ASP A 51 -4.99 -11.45 24.72
CA ASP A 51 -3.81 -12.01 24.08
C ASP A 51 -3.43 -11.20 22.84
N LYS A 52 -2.13 -10.89 22.71
CA LYS A 52 -1.61 -10.19 21.54
C LYS A 52 -1.58 -11.13 20.33
N PRO A 53 -2.36 -10.87 19.27
CA PRO A 53 -2.40 -11.76 18.12
C PRO A 53 -1.15 -11.61 17.26
N THR A 54 -0.86 -12.65 16.48
CA THR A 54 0.02 -12.54 15.31
C THR A 54 -0.77 -12.11 14.08
N VAL A 55 -0.05 -11.72 13.02
CA VAL A 55 -0.69 -11.35 11.73
C VAL A 55 -1.42 -12.55 11.13
N ASP A 56 -0.86 -13.76 11.29
CA ASP A 56 -1.47 -14.99 10.80
C ASP A 56 -2.77 -15.31 11.56
N ASP A 57 -2.81 -15.07 12.88
CA ASP A 57 -4.04 -15.21 13.68
C ASP A 57 -5.14 -14.25 13.18
N LEU A 58 -4.78 -13.02 12.82
CA LEU A 58 -5.75 -12.06 12.27
C LEU A 58 -6.28 -12.48 10.89
N VAL A 59 -5.49 -13.21 10.09
CA VAL A 59 -5.96 -13.77 8.81
C VAL A 59 -6.88 -14.96 9.05
N GLU A 60 -6.51 -15.86 9.96
CA GLU A 60 -7.29 -17.06 10.29
C GLU A 60 -8.67 -16.72 10.86
N VAL A 61 -8.72 -15.72 11.75
CA VAL A 61 -9.97 -15.22 12.35
C VAL A 61 -10.73 -14.28 11.39
N GLY A 62 -10.14 -13.92 10.25
CA GLY A 62 -10.78 -13.13 9.20
C GLY A 62 -10.87 -11.62 9.49
N TYR A 63 -10.04 -11.11 10.41
CA TYR A 63 -9.95 -9.68 10.71
C TYR A 63 -9.23 -8.91 9.59
N ILE A 64 -8.32 -9.56 8.86
CA ILE A 64 -7.59 -8.99 7.71
C ILE A 64 -7.51 -10.00 6.56
N THR A 65 -7.32 -9.50 5.34
CA THR A 65 -7.12 -10.34 4.15
C THR A 65 -5.66 -10.78 4.02
N SER A 66 -5.41 -11.87 3.26
CA SER A 66 -4.05 -12.33 2.95
C SER A 66 -3.22 -11.29 2.20
N GLU A 67 -3.86 -10.42 1.40
CA GLU A 67 -3.20 -9.31 0.71
C GLU A 67 -2.70 -8.26 1.71
N GLN A 68 -3.53 -7.88 2.69
CA GLN A 68 -3.13 -6.95 3.75
C GLN A 68 -2.02 -7.51 4.64
N ALA A 69 -2.08 -8.81 4.97
CA ALA A 69 -1.02 -9.50 5.70
C ALA A 69 0.31 -9.47 4.93
N LYS A 70 0.28 -9.70 3.61
CA LYS A 70 1.46 -9.62 2.76
C LYS A 70 2.05 -8.20 2.74
N THR A 71 1.23 -7.18 2.51
CA THR A 71 1.68 -5.77 2.53
C THR A 71 2.29 -5.39 3.88
N TYR A 72 1.68 -5.83 4.99
CA TYR A 72 2.23 -5.59 6.33
C TYR A 72 3.60 -6.25 6.54
N ASN A 73 3.74 -7.51 6.12
CA ASN A 73 5.00 -8.26 6.22
C ASN A 73 6.11 -7.68 5.32
N GLU A 74 5.76 -7.16 4.15
CA GLU A 74 6.69 -6.47 3.25
C GLU A 74 7.12 -5.11 3.81
N ALA A 75 6.21 -4.37 4.46
CA ALA A 75 6.52 -3.08 5.08
C ALA A 75 7.38 -3.20 6.36
N LYS A 76 7.35 -4.35 7.04
CA LYS A 76 8.18 -4.64 8.23
C LYS A 76 9.56 -5.24 7.91
N LYS A 77 9.84 -5.60 6.65
CA LYS A 77 11.15 -6.06 6.20
C LYS A 77 12.11 -4.90 6.01
#